data_AF-A0A4Q5RGB6-F1
#
_entry.id   AF-A0A4Q5RGB6-F1
#
_cell.length_a   1.000
_cell.length_b   1.000
_cell.length_c   1.000
_cell.angle_alpha   90.00
_cell.angle_beta   90.00
_cell.angle_gamma   90.00
#
_symmetry.space_group_name_H-M   'P 1'
#
loop_
_entity.id
_entity.type
_entity.pdbx_description
1 polymer ?
#
loop_
_entity_poly.entity_id
_entity_poly.type
_entity_poly.pdbx_seq_one_letter_code
_entity_poly.pdbx_strand_id
1 'polypeptide(L)'
;MNRRFLLLCSLGLCTVMIANAQDRKGGDPKLSEYYEPAAPVVTPGKTASEPPSDAIVLFDGKDASKWVAKGGGAVGWTVADGALTVKEKTGEITSKDKFGDCQLHIEWRTPAEVKGEGQGRGNSGIFLMGKYELQVLDNYNNKTYVNGQAGSIYKQLPPLVNACRPPGEWQTYDVIFTAPTFNPNGSVKSQARIT
;
A
#
# COMPACT_ATOMS: atom_id res chain seq x y z
N MET A 1 -26.50 -20.89 46.89
CA MET A 1 -25.55 -21.85 46.30
C MET A 1 -24.34 -21.06 45.82
N ASN A 2 -23.30 -21.00 46.65
CA ASN A 2 -22.15 -20.10 46.50
C ASN A 2 -21.21 -20.61 45.41
N ARG A 3 -21.10 -19.90 44.28
CA ARG A 3 -20.03 -20.14 43.30
C ARG A 3 -18.84 -19.25 43.64
N ARG A 4 -17.82 -19.86 44.24
CA ARG A 4 -16.52 -19.25 44.51
C ARG A 4 -15.83 -18.93 43.18
N PHE A 5 -15.48 -17.66 42.96
CA PHE A 5 -14.54 -17.25 41.94
C PHE A 5 -13.14 -17.67 42.38
N LEU A 6 -12.47 -18.54 41.62
CA LEU A 6 -11.02 -18.70 41.71
C LEU A 6 -10.39 -17.56 40.90
N LEU A 7 -9.77 -16.60 41.57
CA LEU A 7 -8.71 -15.80 40.96
C LEU A 7 -7.49 -16.72 40.80
N LEU A 8 -7.22 -17.17 39.57
CA LEU A 8 -5.87 -17.58 39.22
C LEU A 8 -5.04 -16.32 39.01
N CYS A 9 -4.20 -15.98 39.99
CA CYS A 9 -3.03 -15.15 39.74
C CYS A 9 -2.07 -15.96 38.85
N SER A 10 -2.17 -15.79 37.54
CA SER A 10 -1.09 -16.18 36.64
C SER A 10 0.09 -15.26 36.95
N LEU A 11 1.09 -15.77 37.68
CA LEU A 11 2.41 -15.16 37.76
C LEU A 11 2.88 -14.93 36.31
N GLY A 12 2.99 -13.67 35.92
CA GLY A 12 3.63 -13.28 34.68
C GLY A 12 5.08 -13.75 34.74
N LEU A 13 5.39 -14.80 34.01
CA LEU A 13 6.76 -15.14 33.67
C LEU A 13 7.23 -14.04 32.72
N CYS A 14 7.78 -12.95 33.27
CA CYS A 14 8.59 -12.01 32.52
C CYS A 14 9.84 -12.76 32.05
N THR A 15 9.75 -13.45 30.93
CA THR A 15 10.92 -13.77 30.13
C THR A 15 11.47 -12.44 29.64
N VAL A 16 12.46 -11.93 30.38
CA VAL A 16 13.37 -10.92 29.89
C VAL A 16 13.98 -11.53 28.62
N MET A 17 13.46 -11.14 27.46
CA MET A 17 14.23 -11.30 26.23
C MET A 17 15.44 -10.40 26.44
N ILE A 18 16.55 -11.00 26.86
CA ILE A 18 17.85 -10.38 26.79
C ILE A 18 17.98 -10.03 25.31
N ALA A 19 17.85 -8.74 25.00
CA ALA A 19 18.35 -8.22 23.76
C ALA A 19 19.79 -8.70 23.69
N ASN A 20 20.08 -9.64 22.80
CA ASN A 20 21.45 -9.90 22.39
C ASN A 20 21.91 -8.63 21.66
N ALA A 21 22.22 -7.59 22.44
CA ALA A 21 23.16 -6.58 22.03
C ALA A 21 24.37 -7.36 21.52
N GLN A 22 24.81 -7.06 20.30
CA GLN A 22 25.88 -7.77 19.64
C GLN A 22 27.14 -7.66 20.51
N ASP A 23 27.36 -8.65 21.38
CA ASP A 23 28.57 -8.79 22.18
C ASP A 23 29.67 -9.33 21.25
N ARG A 24 29.97 -8.56 20.20
CA ARG A 24 31.10 -8.79 19.32
C ARG A 24 32.33 -8.39 20.10
N LYS A 25 33.03 -9.37 20.67
CA LYS A 25 34.38 -9.19 21.21
C LYS A 25 35.27 -8.49 20.19
N GLY A 26 35.51 -7.19 20.41
CA GLY A 26 36.72 -6.44 20.07
C GLY A 26 37.29 -6.57 18.65
N GLY A 27 36.56 -6.10 17.63
CA GLY A 27 37.17 -5.66 16.36
C GLY A 27 37.12 -4.13 16.27
N ASP A 28 38.14 -3.48 15.71
CA ASP A 28 38.10 -2.03 15.42
C ASP A 28 36.98 -1.75 14.40
N PRO A 29 35.90 -1.03 14.75
CA PRO A 29 34.77 -0.76 13.85
C PRO A 29 35.20 -0.15 12.51
N LYS A 30 36.29 0.62 12.53
CA LYS A 30 36.89 1.28 11.36
C LYS A 30 37.27 0.32 10.24
N LEU A 31 37.55 -0.95 10.55
CA LEU A 31 37.86 -1.98 9.54
C LEU A 31 36.66 -2.33 8.65
N SER A 32 35.44 -1.99 9.08
CA SER A 32 34.20 -2.21 8.35
C SER A 32 33.52 -0.91 7.88
N GLU A 33 34.05 0.24 8.29
CA GLU A 33 33.50 1.54 7.93
C GLU A 33 34.01 1.97 6.55
N TYR A 34 33.08 2.29 5.67
CA TYR A 34 33.33 2.98 4.42
C TYR A 34 32.38 4.18 4.40
N TYR A 35 32.89 5.32 3.96
CA TYR A 35 32.14 6.58 3.98
C TYR A 35 31.70 7.01 2.59
N GLU A 36 32.25 6.39 1.54
CA GLU A 36 32.01 6.75 0.15
C GLU A 36 31.66 5.53 -0.72
N PRO A 37 30.75 5.68 -1.70
CA PRO A 37 29.99 6.91 -1.97
C PRO A 37 28.95 7.21 -0.87
N ALA A 38 28.88 8.47 -0.46
CA ALA A 38 27.85 8.91 0.48
C ALA A 38 26.45 8.71 -0.13
N ALA A 39 25.49 8.34 0.70
CA ALA A 39 24.10 8.20 0.27
C ALA A 39 23.54 9.58 -0.17
N PRO A 40 22.73 9.63 -1.25
CA PRO A 40 22.01 10.85 -1.61
C PRO A 40 21.13 11.36 -0.47
N VAL A 41 21.07 12.68 -0.29
CA VAL A 41 20.21 13.31 0.72
C VAL A 41 18.81 13.50 0.13
N VAL A 42 17.81 12.91 0.77
CA VAL A 42 16.38 13.10 0.47
C VAL A 42 15.75 13.84 1.64
N THR A 43 15.03 14.92 1.36
CA THR A 43 14.27 15.65 2.38
C THR A 43 12.89 15.00 2.53
N PRO A 44 12.52 14.49 3.72
CA PRO A 44 11.19 13.94 3.95
C PRO A 44 10.09 15.02 3.86
N GLY A 45 8.87 14.60 3.55
CA GLY A 45 7.68 15.45 3.74
C GLY A 45 7.49 15.82 5.21
N LYS A 46 6.77 16.92 5.49
CA LYS A 46 6.54 17.35 6.89
C LYS A 46 5.59 16.42 7.64
N THR A 47 4.73 15.71 6.90
CA THR A 47 3.79 14.72 7.41
C THR A 47 3.92 13.43 6.61
N ALA A 48 3.34 12.34 7.09
CA ALA A 48 3.36 11.05 6.39
C ALA A 48 2.63 11.08 5.02
N SER A 49 1.70 12.03 4.83
CA SER A 49 0.97 12.22 3.57
C SER A 49 1.69 13.16 2.60
N GLU A 50 2.77 13.83 3.02
CA GLU A 50 3.54 14.72 2.16
C GLU A 50 4.66 13.97 1.43
N PRO A 51 4.86 14.21 0.12
CA PRO A 51 5.89 13.53 -0.65
C PRO A 51 7.30 13.97 -0.22
N PRO A 52 8.30 13.06 -0.22
CA PRO A 52 9.70 13.43 -0.09
C PRO A 52 10.18 14.23 -1.31
N SER A 53 11.33 14.91 -1.19
CA SER A 53 11.85 15.83 -2.21
C SER A 53 12.16 15.21 -3.58
N ASP A 54 12.34 13.89 -3.63
CA ASP A 54 12.64 13.14 -4.85
C ASP A 54 11.42 12.43 -5.46
N ALA A 55 10.25 12.51 -4.82
CA ALA A 55 9.04 11.86 -5.30
C ALA A 55 8.42 12.58 -6.50
N ILE A 56 7.90 11.78 -7.43
CA ILE A 56 7.03 12.26 -8.49
C ILE A 56 5.62 12.36 -7.93
N VAL A 57 5.12 13.59 -7.80
CA VAL A 57 3.76 13.85 -7.31
C VAL A 57 2.76 13.54 -8.42
N LEU A 58 2.03 12.42 -8.29
CA LEU A 58 1.00 12.01 -9.23
C LEU A 58 -0.32 12.77 -9.04
N PHE A 59 -0.63 13.20 -7.82
CA PHE A 59 -1.80 14.00 -7.50
C PHE A 59 -1.57 14.78 -6.19
N ASP A 60 -1.83 16.08 -6.19
CA ASP A 60 -1.65 16.97 -5.03
C ASP A 60 -2.95 17.70 -4.63
N GLY A 61 -4.09 17.24 -5.14
CA GLY A 61 -5.39 17.85 -4.90
C GLY A 61 -5.82 18.90 -5.92
N LYS A 62 -4.95 19.32 -6.86
CA LYS A 62 -5.26 20.43 -7.78
C LYS A 62 -5.85 19.98 -9.12
N ASP A 63 -5.24 19.00 -9.77
CA ASP A 63 -5.65 18.55 -11.09
C ASP A 63 -5.21 17.12 -11.41
N ALA A 64 -5.74 16.56 -12.49
CA ALA A 64 -5.38 15.23 -12.98
C ALA A 64 -4.31 15.28 -14.10
N SER A 65 -3.44 16.29 -14.13
CA SER A 65 -2.51 16.52 -15.25
C SER A 65 -1.49 15.39 -15.48
N LYS A 66 -1.21 14.57 -14.46
CA LYS A 66 -0.34 13.38 -14.55
C LYS A 66 -1.06 12.13 -15.05
N TRP A 67 -2.35 12.22 -15.33
CA TRP A 67 -3.21 11.10 -15.68
C TRP A 67 -3.84 11.26 -17.06
N VAL A 68 -4.23 10.14 -17.67
CA VAL A 68 -5.04 10.07 -18.89
C VAL A 68 -6.13 9.02 -18.73
N ALA A 69 -7.24 9.16 -19.45
CA ALA A 69 -8.20 8.07 -19.55
C ALA A 69 -7.60 6.87 -20.31
N LYS A 70 -8.03 5.65 -19.97
CA LYS A 70 -7.65 4.45 -20.74
C LYS A 70 -8.05 4.61 -22.20
N GLY A 71 -7.10 4.36 -23.11
CA GLY A 71 -7.27 4.61 -24.54
C GLY A 71 -6.91 6.03 -24.99
N GLY A 72 -6.49 6.90 -24.06
CA GLY A 72 -6.08 8.27 -24.31
C GLY A 72 -7.19 9.29 -24.05
N GLY A 73 -6.82 10.57 -24.05
CA GLY A 73 -7.74 11.69 -23.84
C GLY A 73 -7.89 12.14 -22.38
N ALA A 74 -8.87 13.01 -22.16
CA ALA A 74 -9.10 13.68 -20.90
C ALA A 74 -9.63 12.72 -19.81
N VAL A 75 -9.19 12.93 -18.58
CA VAL A 75 -9.70 12.22 -17.40
C VAL A 75 -11.13 12.65 -17.12
N GLY A 76 -12.05 11.67 -17.05
CA GLY A 76 -13.46 11.93 -16.73
C GLY A 76 -13.79 11.95 -15.23
N TRP A 77 -12.82 11.64 -14.37
CA TRP A 77 -12.96 11.70 -12.92
C TRP A 77 -13.02 13.15 -12.44
N THR A 78 -13.67 13.39 -11.32
CA THR A 78 -13.90 14.74 -10.80
C THR A 78 -12.82 15.12 -9.79
N VAL A 79 -12.17 16.27 -9.96
CA VAL A 79 -11.32 16.88 -8.92
C VAL A 79 -12.17 17.85 -8.10
N ALA A 80 -12.30 17.56 -6.81
CA ALA A 80 -12.99 18.42 -5.85
C ALA A 80 -12.46 18.15 -4.43
N ASP A 81 -12.43 19.19 -3.59
CA ASP A 81 -12.06 19.07 -2.17
C ASP A 81 -10.70 18.38 -1.93
N GLY A 82 -9.73 18.64 -2.82
CA GLY A 82 -8.41 18.02 -2.75
C GLY A 82 -8.36 16.54 -3.12
N ALA A 83 -9.43 15.96 -3.67
CA ALA A 83 -9.54 14.56 -4.03
C ALA A 83 -9.89 14.35 -5.52
N LEU A 84 -9.39 13.27 -6.10
CA LEU A 84 -9.76 12.80 -7.44
C LEU A 84 -10.77 11.66 -7.31
N THR A 85 -12.03 11.93 -7.64
CA THR A 85 -13.17 11.02 -7.39
C THR A 85 -13.60 10.32 -8.68
N VAL A 86 -13.69 8.98 -8.62
CA VAL A 86 -14.20 8.14 -9.72
C VAL A 86 -15.58 8.63 -10.16
N LYS A 87 -15.77 8.79 -11.47
CA LYS A 87 -17.08 9.04 -12.06
C LYS A 87 -17.57 7.78 -12.77
N GLU A 88 -18.80 7.37 -12.50
CA GLU A 88 -19.38 6.22 -13.18
C GLU A 88 -19.35 6.42 -14.70
N LYS A 89 -19.13 5.32 -15.44
CA LYS A 89 -19.11 5.27 -16.91
C LYS A 89 -18.01 6.11 -17.58
N THR A 90 -16.99 6.57 -16.85
CA THR A 90 -15.82 7.25 -17.46
C THR A 90 -14.59 6.36 -17.58
N GLY A 91 -14.67 5.11 -17.11
CA GLY A 91 -13.58 4.15 -17.18
C GLY A 91 -12.43 4.43 -16.20
N GLU A 92 -11.38 3.61 -16.34
CA GLU A 92 -10.13 3.74 -15.57
C GLU A 92 -9.23 4.84 -16.13
N ILE A 93 -8.30 5.31 -15.29
CA ILE A 93 -7.24 6.25 -15.66
C ILE A 93 -5.88 5.59 -15.45
N THR A 94 -4.87 6.08 -16.16
CA THR A 94 -3.48 5.63 -16.03
C THR A 94 -2.54 6.82 -15.97
N SER A 95 -1.41 6.66 -15.29
CA SER A 95 -0.35 7.67 -15.27
C SER A 95 0.19 7.87 -16.69
N LYS A 96 0.55 9.12 -17.02
CA LYS A 96 1.25 9.44 -18.28
C LYS A 96 2.63 8.79 -18.32
N ASP A 97 3.32 8.87 -17.19
CA ASP A 97 4.63 8.26 -16.99
C ASP A 97 4.47 6.75 -16.72
N LYS A 98 5.49 5.99 -17.12
CA LYS A 98 5.56 4.54 -16.92
C LYS A 98 6.61 4.23 -15.87
N PHE A 99 6.29 3.31 -14.97
CA PHE A 99 7.14 2.96 -13.84
C PHE A 99 7.48 1.47 -13.86
N GLY A 100 8.71 1.16 -13.46
CA GLY A 100 9.17 -0.20 -13.12
C GLY A 100 9.17 -0.35 -11.60
N ASP A 101 10.35 -0.57 -11.02
CA ASP A 101 10.55 -0.53 -9.57
C ASP A 101 10.13 0.82 -9.00
N CYS A 102 9.34 0.81 -7.93
CA CYS A 102 8.89 2.06 -7.28
C CYS A 102 8.51 1.86 -5.82
N GLN A 103 8.48 2.99 -5.10
CA GLN A 103 7.71 3.15 -3.88
C GLN A 103 6.50 4.03 -4.21
N LEU A 104 5.31 3.62 -3.78
CA LEU A 104 4.06 4.32 -4.05
C LEU A 104 3.33 4.57 -2.74
N HIS A 105 3.05 5.84 -2.46
CA HIS A 105 2.09 6.24 -1.45
C HIS A 105 0.77 6.60 -2.14
N ILE A 106 -0.34 6.07 -1.64
CA ILE A 106 -1.69 6.42 -2.10
C ILE A 106 -2.70 6.38 -0.95
N GLU A 107 -3.45 7.46 -0.80
CA GLU A 107 -4.63 7.49 0.07
C GLU A 107 -5.90 7.27 -0.74
N TRP A 108 -6.83 6.51 -0.18
CA TRP A 108 -8.12 6.19 -0.79
C TRP A 108 -9.22 6.17 0.26
N ARG A 109 -10.46 6.42 -0.17
CA ARG A 109 -11.65 6.26 0.68
C ARG A 109 -12.79 5.71 -0.15
N THR A 110 -13.60 4.85 0.46
CA THR A 110 -14.85 4.39 -0.14
C THR A 110 -15.96 5.41 0.12
N PRO A 111 -17.04 5.41 -0.68
CA PRO A 111 -18.17 6.32 -0.45
C PRO A 111 -18.73 6.18 0.96
N ALA A 112 -19.07 7.31 1.62
CA ALA A 112 -19.68 7.29 2.94
C ALA A 112 -21.06 6.61 2.94
N GLU A 113 -21.80 6.74 1.83
CA GLU A 113 -23.03 6.00 1.60
C GLU A 113 -22.70 4.58 1.14
N VAL A 114 -22.99 3.59 1.99
CA VAL A 114 -22.78 2.18 1.69
C VAL A 114 -23.84 1.68 0.70
N LYS A 115 -23.38 1.17 -0.45
CA LYS A 115 -24.19 0.50 -1.47
C LYS A 115 -23.56 -0.82 -1.90
N GLY A 116 -24.38 -1.84 -2.05
CA GLY A 116 -23.95 -3.17 -2.48
C GLY A 116 -23.30 -4.00 -1.37
N GLU A 117 -22.81 -5.17 -1.76
CA GLU A 117 -22.16 -6.15 -0.89
C GLU A 117 -21.06 -6.90 -1.65
N GLY A 118 -20.16 -7.58 -0.93
CA GLY A 118 -19.06 -8.32 -1.52
C GLY A 118 -18.22 -7.41 -2.43
N GLN A 119 -18.00 -7.84 -3.67
CA GLN A 119 -17.28 -7.08 -4.70
C GLN A 119 -18.06 -5.89 -5.28
N GLY A 120 -19.36 -5.78 -5.00
CA GLY A 120 -20.19 -4.68 -5.51
C GLY A 120 -20.11 -3.41 -4.65
N ARG A 121 -19.36 -3.42 -3.54
CA ARG A 121 -19.33 -2.35 -2.55
C ARG A 121 -17.99 -1.62 -2.54
N GLY A 122 -17.95 -0.43 -3.13
CA GLY A 122 -16.76 0.44 -3.10
C GLY A 122 -15.54 -0.13 -3.80
N ASN A 123 -15.73 -0.85 -4.91
CA ASN A 123 -14.66 -1.57 -5.62
C ASN A 123 -13.87 -0.66 -6.57
N SER A 124 -12.55 -0.75 -6.49
CA SER A 124 -11.57 -0.14 -7.39
C SER A 124 -10.27 -0.97 -7.35
N GLY A 125 -9.19 -0.50 -7.97
CA GLY A 125 -7.92 -1.21 -7.91
C GLY A 125 -6.75 -0.35 -8.39
N ILE A 126 -5.57 -0.65 -7.84
CA ILE A 126 -4.32 0.00 -8.23
C ILE A 126 -3.51 -1.03 -9.04
N PHE A 127 -3.33 -0.77 -10.33
CA PHE A 127 -2.67 -1.70 -11.24
C PHE A 127 -1.20 -1.33 -11.46
N LEU A 128 -0.30 -2.01 -10.76
CA LEU A 128 1.14 -1.85 -10.92
C LEU A 128 1.54 -2.36 -12.31
N MET A 129 2.21 -1.51 -13.09
CA MET A 129 2.52 -1.72 -14.51
C MET A 129 1.29 -2.02 -15.40
N GLY A 130 0.06 -1.69 -14.93
CA GLY A 130 -1.17 -2.07 -15.63
C GLY A 130 -1.46 -3.57 -15.63
N LYS A 131 -0.81 -4.36 -14.75
CA LYS A 131 -0.88 -5.83 -14.73
C LYS A 131 -1.21 -6.41 -13.36
N TYR A 132 -0.60 -5.89 -12.29
CA TYR A 132 -0.72 -6.47 -10.95
C TYR A 132 -1.65 -5.60 -10.11
N GLU A 133 -2.85 -6.11 -9.85
CA GLU A 133 -3.89 -5.38 -9.13
C GLU A 133 -3.71 -5.53 -7.61
N LEU A 134 -3.40 -4.42 -6.95
CA LEU A 134 -3.59 -4.24 -5.52
C LEU A 134 -5.03 -3.80 -5.29
N GLN A 135 -5.80 -4.67 -4.63
CA GLN A 135 -7.24 -4.50 -4.51
C GLN A 135 -7.63 -3.33 -3.60
N VAL A 136 -8.60 -2.54 -4.07
CA VAL A 136 -9.27 -1.48 -3.29
C VAL A 136 -10.74 -1.86 -3.17
N LEU A 137 -11.20 -2.07 -1.94
CA LEU A 137 -12.58 -2.48 -1.71
C LEU A 137 -13.04 -2.02 -0.33
N ASP A 138 -14.33 -1.73 -0.18
CA ASP A 138 -14.90 -1.53 1.15
C ASP A 138 -15.06 -2.89 1.83
N ASN A 139 -14.10 -3.28 2.66
CA ASN A 139 -14.18 -4.47 3.49
C ASN A 139 -14.49 -4.18 4.97
N TYR A 140 -14.99 -2.99 5.30
CA TYR A 140 -15.45 -2.68 6.64
C TYR A 140 -16.84 -3.31 6.88
N ASN A 141 -16.87 -4.39 7.67
CA ASN A 141 -18.06 -5.21 7.90
C ASN A 141 -18.72 -5.70 6.59
N ASN A 142 -17.91 -6.01 5.57
CA ASN A 142 -18.36 -6.52 4.27
C ASN A 142 -17.53 -7.75 3.87
N LYS A 143 -18.16 -8.93 3.88
CA LYS A 143 -17.51 -10.20 3.55
C LYS A 143 -17.48 -10.42 2.03
N THR A 144 -16.37 -10.96 1.54
CA THR A 144 -16.17 -11.43 0.16
C THR A 144 -15.19 -12.61 0.17
N TYR A 145 -14.87 -13.18 -0.98
CA TYR A 145 -13.77 -14.16 -1.10
C TYR A 145 -12.41 -13.53 -0.71
N VAL A 146 -11.65 -14.22 0.13
CA VAL A 146 -10.50 -13.65 0.87
C VAL A 146 -9.35 -13.19 -0.03
N ASN A 147 -9.15 -13.84 -1.17
CA ASN A 147 -8.10 -13.47 -2.14
C ASN A 147 -8.55 -12.37 -3.11
N GLY A 148 -9.69 -11.70 -2.89
CA GLY A 148 -10.11 -10.52 -3.64
C GLY A 148 -10.67 -9.40 -2.77
N GLN A 149 -10.34 -9.41 -1.47
CA GLN A 149 -10.65 -8.33 -0.55
C GLN A 149 -9.56 -7.23 -0.60
N ALA A 150 -9.82 -6.06 -0.02
CA ALA A 150 -8.88 -4.94 0.07
C ALA A 150 -7.50 -5.41 0.56
N GLY A 151 -6.46 -5.00 -0.17
CA GLY A 151 -5.06 -5.34 0.13
C GLY A 151 -4.62 -6.69 -0.45
N SER A 152 -5.53 -7.46 -1.07
CA SER A 152 -5.11 -8.63 -1.84
C SER A 152 -4.34 -8.23 -3.09
N ILE A 153 -3.43 -9.11 -3.51
CA ILE A 153 -3.03 -9.17 -4.92
C ILE A 153 -4.12 -9.99 -5.61
N TYR A 154 -4.96 -9.30 -6.39
CA TYR A 154 -6.29 -9.79 -6.73
C TYR A 154 -6.26 -11.21 -7.32
N LYS A 155 -7.02 -12.09 -6.67
CA LYS A 155 -7.14 -13.53 -6.90
C LYS A 155 -5.86 -14.37 -6.78
N GLN A 156 -4.74 -13.79 -6.36
CA GLN A 156 -3.46 -14.49 -6.22
C GLN A 156 -3.07 -14.68 -4.75
N LEU A 157 -3.03 -13.59 -3.98
CA LEU A 157 -2.60 -13.60 -2.59
C LEU A 157 -3.61 -12.84 -1.72
N PRO A 158 -4.20 -13.47 -0.69
CA PRO A 158 -5.01 -12.75 0.28
C PRO A 158 -4.13 -11.79 1.11
N PRO A 159 -4.67 -10.67 1.61
CA PRO A 159 -3.93 -9.84 2.55
C PRO A 159 -3.72 -10.60 3.87
N LEU A 160 -2.70 -10.21 4.63
CA LEU A 160 -2.42 -10.83 5.93
C LEU A 160 -3.49 -10.51 6.97
N VAL A 161 -4.10 -9.33 6.89
CA VAL A 161 -5.14 -8.84 7.80
C VAL A 161 -6.16 -7.98 7.03
N ASN A 162 -7.34 -7.79 7.60
CA ASN A 162 -8.25 -6.72 7.18
C ASN A 162 -8.02 -5.50 8.08
N ALA A 163 -7.44 -4.44 7.52
CA ALA A 163 -7.16 -3.18 8.21
C ALA A 163 -8.10 -2.04 7.77
N CYS A 164 -9.27 -2.36 7.20
CA CYS A 164 -10.16 -1.34 6.65
C CYS A 164 -10.74 -0.43 7.74
N ARG A 165 -10.72 0.88 7.49
CA ARG A 165 -11.50 1.89 8.21
C ARG A 165 -12.96 1.93 7.75
N PRO A 166 -13.87 2.54 8.53
CA PRO A 166 -15.26 2.75 8.11
C PRO A 166 -15.38 3.52 6.77
N PRO A 167 -16.49 3.35 6.04
CA PRO A 167 -16.77 4.09 4.81
C PRO A 167 -16.73 5.61 5.01
N GLY A 168 -16.19 6.34 4.04
CA GLY A 168 -15.99 7.78 4.12
C GLY A 168 -14.67 8.22 4.79
N GLU A 169 -13.99 7.34 5.52
CA GLU A 169 -12.66 7.63 6.09
C GLU A 169 -11.54 7.34 5.08
N TRP A 170 -10.49 8.18 5.14
CA TRP A 170 -9.27 7.98 4.37
C TRP A 170 -8.41 6.86 4.94
N GLN A 171 -7.92 6.03 4.03
CA GLN A 171 -7.04 4.90 4.30
C GLN A 171 -5.80 5.04 3.42
N THR A 172 -4.69 4.46 3.86
CA THR A 172 -3.39 4.64 3.21
C THR A 172 -2.84 3.29 2.78
N TYR A 173 -2.29 3.24 1.58
CA TYR A 173 -1.33 2.21 1.17
C TYR A 173 0.03 2.86 0.92
N ASP A 174 1.04 2.31 1.59
CA ASP A 174 2.46 2.50 1.27
C ASP A 174 2.96 1.20 0.67
N VAL A 175 3.37 1.27 -0.61
CA VAL A 175 3.66 0.09 -1.43
C VAL A 175 5.11 0.12 -1.87
N ILE A 176 5.82 -1.00 -1.72
CA ILE A 176 7.13 -1.21 -2.34
C ILE A 176 6.97 -2.25 -3.43
N PHE A 177 7.22 -1.86 -4.68
CA PHE A 177 7.08 -2.72 -5.85
C PHE A 177 8.43 -2.95 -6.54
N THR A 178 8.75 -4.22 -6.77
CA THR A 178 9.84 -4.64 -7.65
C THR A 178 9.25 -5.29 -8.90
N ALA A 179 9.57 -4.74 -10.06
CA ALA A 179 9.12 -5.22 -11.36
C ALA A 179 9.67 -6.62 -11.67
N PRO A 180 8.93 -7.43 -12.45
CA PRO A 180 9.45 -8.71 -12.93
C PRO A 180 10.59 -8.46 -13.93
N THR A 181 11.50 -9.42 -14.04
CA THR A 181 12.49 -9.46 -15.14
C THR A 181 12.24 -10.67 -16.01
N PHE A 182 12.65 -10.58 -17.28
CA PHE A 182 12.41 -11.61 -18.29
C PHE A 182 13.72 -12.07 -18.92
N ASN A 183 13.78 -13.35 -19.29
CA ASN A 183 14.85 -13.90 -20.12
C ASN A 183 14.70 -13.42 -21.58
N PRO A 184 15.75 -13.54 -22.42
CA PRO A 184 15.66 -13.19 -23.84
C PRO A 184 14.56 -13.94 -24.62
N ASN A 185 14.19 -15.14 -24.17
CA ASN A 185 13.11 -15.95 -24.75
C ASN A 185 11.70 -15.55 -24.26
N GLY A 186 11.59 -14.50 -23.44
CA GLY A 186 10.32 -14.00 -22.91
C GLY A 186 9.79 -14.72 -21.67
N SER A 187 10.46 -15.77 -21.17
CA SER A 187 10.05 -16.41 -19.92
C SER A 187 10.40 -15.53 -18.72
N VAL A 188 9.61 -15.63 -17.64
CA VAL A 188 9.88 -14.91 -16.39
C VAL A 188 11.20 -15.38 -15.80
N LYS A 189 12.12 -14.44 -15.55
CA LYS A 189 13.39 -14.67 -14.86
C LYS A 189 13.26 -14.39 -13.37
N SER A 190 12.63 -13.28 -12.99
CA SER A 190 12.24 -12.98 -11.61
C SER A 190 10.80 -12.50 -11.57
N GLN A 191 10.01 -13.01 -10.63
CA GLN A 191 8.64 -12.57 -10.43
C GLN A 191 8.59 -11.16 -9.87
N ALA A 192 7.48 -10.46 -10.13
CA ALA A 192 7.18 -9.20 -9.47
C ALA A 192 7.05 -9.44 -7.96
N ARG A 193 7.49 -8.47 -7.15
CA ARG A 193 7.33 -8.50 -5.69
C ARG A 193 6.66 -7.22 -5.24
N ILE A 194 5.76 -7.36 -4.28
CA ILE A 194 4.99 -6.26 -3.70
C ILE A 194 4.92 -6.46 -2.19
N THR A 195 5.11 -5.37 -1.45
CA THR A 195 4.90 -5.27 -0.01
C THR A 195 3.94 -4.13 0.24
#